data_AF-A0A969M584-F1
#
_entry.id   AF-A0A969M584-F1
#
_cell.length_a   1.000
_cell.length_b   1.000
_cell.length_c   1.000
_cell.angle_alpha   90.00
_cell.angle_beta   90.00
_cell.angle_gamma   90.00
#
_symmetry.space_group_name_H-M   'P 1'
#
loop_
_entity.id
_entity.type
_entity.pdbx_description
1 polymer ?
#
loop_
_entity_poly.entity_id
_entity_poly.type
_entity_poly.pdbx_seq_one_letter_code
_entity_poly.pdbx_strand_id
1 'polypeptide(L)'
;MQIRGVPNLNALDYQPQNFRDLFESELGQAIWQFMKRPENLVRMETATFLERAAVEPLAPGLLLEFGAEVAEDRLKQMIGHMARQIMEAMGYEIERPGLRITRESLFSSGARYRKPGEDRDKSMKITREQREAWLRKTAASPFNKWLDNKVKRSDGTLDLDALYAVASEYGIKKRYDHLNPGQQRMTIGIMLRKAIPEQEYADA
;
A
#
# COMPACT_ATOMS: atom_id res chain seq x y z
N MET A 1 10.23 -24.23 20.29
CA MET A 1 8.92 -24.74 19.81
C MET A 1 8.91 -24.65 18.29
N GLN A 2 8.70 -25.75 17.57
CA GLN A 2 8.69 -25.74 16.10
C GLN A 2 7.24 -25.58 15.62
N ILE A 3 6.92 -24.46 14.97
CA ILE A 3 5.58 -24.22 14.41
C ILE A 3 5.47 -25.02 13.10
N ARG A 4 4.47 -25.89 13.00
CA ARG A 4 4.26 -26.73 11.81
C ARG A 4 4.03 -25.85 10.58
N GLY A 5 4.79 -26.09 9.51
CA GLY A 5 4.68 -25.35 8.24
C GLY A 5 5.57 -24.10 8.13
N VAL A 6 6.25 -23.69 9.20
CA VAL A 6 7.22 -22.60 9.17
C VAL A 6 8.62 -23.17 8.90
N PRO A 7 9.37 -22.66 7.90
CA PRO A 7 10.72 -23.16 7.62
C PRO A 7 11.66 -22.88 8.80
N ASN A 8 12.59 -23.81 9.05
CA ASN A 8 13.65 -23.60 10.02
C ASN A 8 14.79 -22.82 9.34
N LEU A 9 14.95 -21.55 9.70
CA LEU A 9 15.99 -20.67 9.17
C LEU A 9 17.20 -20.54 10.09
N ASN A 10 17.39 -21.42 11.07
CA ASN A 10 18.51 -21.30 12.01
C ASN A 10 19.87 -21.28 11.30
N ALA A 11 20.03 -22.09 10.24
CA ALA A 11 21.23 -22.15 9.41
C ALA A 11 21.34 -21.02 8.36
N LEU A 12 20.38 -20.09 8.31
CA LEU A 12 20.47 -18.92 7.43
C LEU A 12 21.44 -17.90 8.05
N ASP A 13 22.51 -17.64 7.31
CA ASP A 13 23.49 -16.60 7.62
C ASP A 13 23.09 -15.28 6.98
N TYR A 14 23.12 -14.21 7.76
CA TYR A 14 22.88 -12.87 7.26
C TYR A 14 24.06 -12.40 6.40
N GLN A 15 23.76 -11.85 5.24
CA GLN A 15 24.74 -11.21 4.36
C GLN A 15 24.66 -9.68 4.57
N PRO A 16 25.46 -9.06 5.46
CA PRO A 16 25.20 -7.70 5.92
C PRO A 16 25.52 -6.61 4.90
N GLN A 17 26.39 -6.87 3.92
CA GLN A 17 26.82 -5.88 2.92
C GLN A 17 27.27 -4.56 3.61
N ASN A 18 26.62 -3.44 3.31
CA ASN A 18 26.93 -2.12 3.85
C ASN A 18 26.51 -1.91 5.33
N PHE A 19 25.92 -2.91 5.96
CA PHE A 19 25.53 -2.91 7.38
C PHE A 19 26.46 -3.76 8.25
N ARG A 20 27.65 -4.12 7.75
CA ARG A 20 28.59 -4.99 8.47
C ARG A 20 28.96 -4.46 9.85
N ASP A 21 29.26 -3.17 9.94
CA ASP A 21 29.56 -2.46 11.18
C ASP A 21 28.43 -2.56 12.22
N LEU A 22 27.18 -2.41 11.78
CA LEU A 22 26.02 -2.58 12.65
C LEU A 22 25.79 -4.04 13.04
N PHE A 23 25.95 -4.97 12.09
CA PHE A 23 25.69 -6.38 12.33
C PHE A 23 26.73 -7.03 13.24
N GLU A 24 27.99 -6.60 13.19
CA GLU A 24 29.04 -7.14 14.04
C GLU A 24 28.86 -6.77 15.52
N SER A 25 28.00 -5.79 15.84
CA SER A 25 27.63 -5.46 17.22
C SER A 25 26.74 -6.53 17.87
N GLU A 26 26.75 -6.58 19.21
CA GLU A 26 25.86 -7.48 19.98
C GLU A 26 24.39 -7.24 19.66
N LEU A 27 23.97 -5.98 19.54
CA LEU A 27 22.61 -5.59 19.19
C LEU A 27 22.24 -6.09 17.79
N GLY A 28 23.11 -5.90 16.80
CA GLY A 28 22.88 -6.34 15.42
C GLY A 28 22.70 -7.86 15.30
N GLN A 29 23.53 -8.62 16.01
CA GLN A 29 23.41 -10.08 16.06
C GLN A 29 22.14 -10.52 16.79
N ALA A 30 21.80 -9.87 17.92
CA ALA A 30 20.60 -10.18 18.68
C ALA A 30 19.32 -9.90 17.87
N ILE A 31 19.27 -8.80 17.11
CA ILE A 31 18.18 -8.49 16.18
C ILE A 31 18.05 -9.59 15.12
N TRP A 32 19.16 -10.06 14.53
CA TRP A 32 19.09 -11.15 13.55
C TRP A 32 18.48 -12.43 14.13
N GLN A 33 18.87 -12.80 15.35
CA GLN A 33 18.30 -13.96 16.03
C GLN A 33 16.82 -13.76 16.37
N PHE A 34 16.44 -12.55 16.81
CA PHE A 34 15.05 -12.17 17.02
C PHE A 34 14.23 -12.36 15.74
N MET A 35 14.69 -11.81 14.61
CA MET A 35 13.97 -11.86 13.33
C MET A 35 13.71 -13.29 12.86
N LYS A 36 14.64 -14.22 13.12
CA LYS A 36 14.54 -15.64 12.73
C LYS A 36 13.65 -16.49 13.63
N ARG A 37 13.12 -15.97 14.73
CA ARG A 37 12.23 -16.73 15.62
C ARG A 37 10.96 -17.16 14.87
N PRO A 38 10.44 -18.38 15.08
CA PRO A 38 9.29 -18.90 14.33
C PRO A 38 8.08 -17.97 14.32
N GLU A 39 7.76 -17.34 15.44
CA GLU A 39 6.66 -16.37 15.58
C GLU A 39 6.86 -15.11 14.73
N ASN A 40 8.10 -14.68 14.51
CA ASN A 40 8.41 -13.52 13.69
C ASN A 40 8.37 -13.87 12.19
N LEU A 41 8.76 -15.09 11.82
CA LEU A 41 8.54 -15.61 10.47
C LEU A 41 7.04 -15.64 10.12
N VAL A 42 6.21 -16.16 11.03
CA VAL A 42 4.75 -16.17 10.87
C VAL A 42 4.19 -14.75 10.76
N ARG A 43 4.66 -13.80 11.57
CA ARG A 43 4.23 -12.39 11.48
C ARG A 43 4.55 -11.79 10.11
N MET A 44 5.75 -11.98 9.59
CA MET A 44 6.16 -11.48 8.27
C MET A 44 5.34 -12.10 7.13
N GLU A 45 5.12 -13.42 7.19
CA GLU A 45 4.26 -14.14 6.24
C GLU A 45 2.81 -13.65 6.30
N THR A 46 2.28 -13.45 7.51
CA THR A 46 0.91 -12.98 7.72
C THR A 46 0.73 -11.55 7.20
N ALA A 47 1.68 -10.64 7.48
CA ALA A 47 1.65 -9.29 6.92
C ALA A 47 1.68 -9.31 5.40
N THR A 48 2.50 -10.19 4.81
CA THR A 48 2.57 -10.38 3.36
C THR A 48 1.23 -10.87 2.80
N PHE A 49 0.61 -11.87 3.44
CA PHE A 49 -0.71 -12.35 3.08
C PHE A 49 -1.78 -11.24 3.11
N LEU A 50 -1.72 -10.35 4.11
CA LEU A 50 -2.61 -9.20 4.28
C LEU A 50 -2.21 -7.97 3.44
N GLU A 51 -1.28 -8.13 2.50
CA GLU A 51 -0.77 -7.08 1.62
C GLU A 51 -0.13 -5.88 2.32
N ARG A 52 0.44 -6.11 3.51
CA ARG A 52 1.15 -5.11 4.31
C ARG A 52 2.67 -5.28 4.18
N ALA A 53 3.41 -4.32 4.72
CA ALA A 53 4.87 -4.40 4.78
C ALA A 53 5.29 -5.48 5.77
N ALA A 54 6.20 -6.39 5.38
CA ALA A 54 6.57 -7.55 6.20
C ALA A 54 7.18 -7.17 7.56
N VAL A 55 7.91 -6.06 7.62
CA VAL A 55 8.55 -5.55 8.85
C VAL A 55 7.55 -4.92 9.84
N GLU A 56 6.39 -4.48 9.37
CA GLU A 56 5.42 -3.75 10.20
C GLU A 56 5.03 -4.47 11.51
N PRO A 57 4.61 -5.76 11.50
CA PRO A 57 4.20 -6.45 12.73
C PRO A 57 5.35 -6.75 13.70
N LEU A 58 6.61 -6.52 13.32
CA LEU A 58 7.78 -6.77 14.17
C LEU A 58 8.06 -5.59 15.10
N ALA A 59 7.56 -4.40 14.77
CA ALA A 59 7.83 -3.16 15.51
C ALA A 59 7.58 -3.26 17.02
N PRO A 60 6.44 -3.81 17.52
CA PRO A 60 6.20 -3.90 18.96
C PRO A 60 7.22 -4.79 19.68
N GLY A 61 7.59 -5.93 19.07
CA GLY A 61 8.55 -6.86 19.66
C GLY A 61 9.97 -6.31 19.66
N LEU A 62 10.37 -5.61 18.58
CA LEU A 62 11.66 -4.93 18.50
C LEU A 62 11.81 -3.86 19.58
N LEU A 63 10.80 -3.01 19.75
CA LEU A 63 10.80 -1.97 20.78
C LEU A 63 10.78 -2.56 22.19
N LEU A 64 10.02 -3.64 22.40
CA LEU A 64 9.93 -4.30 23.70
C LEU A 64 11.25 -4.95 24.13
N GLU A 65 11.96 -5.59 23.19
CA GLU A 65 13.17 -6.37 23.52
C GLU A 65 14.45 -5.53 23.47
N PHE A 66 14.52 -4.53 22.60
CA PHE A 66 15.73 -3.76 22.35
C PHE A 66 15.60 -2.26 22.67
N GLY A 67 14.45 -1.83 23.18
CA GLY A 67 14.21 -0.45 23.58
C GLY A 67 14.15 0.53 22.41
N ALA A 68 14.45 1.80 22.66
CA ALA A 68 14.33 2.88 21.67
C ALA A 68 15.48 2.91 20.64
N GLU A 69 16.60 2.24 20.91
CA GLU A 69 17.79 2.23 20.05
C GLU A 69 17.49 1.71 18.63
N VAL A 70 16.59 0.74 18.51
CA VAL A 70 16.15 0.21 17.20
C VAL A 70 15.38 1.22 16.33
N ALA A 71 15.03 2.39 16.89
CA ALA A 71 14.41 3.48 16.15
C ALA A 71 15.40 4.28 15.30
N GLU A 72 16.71 4.09 15.48
CA GLU A 72 17.73 4.70 14.64
C GLU A 72 17.57 4.30 13.17
N ASP A 73 17.69 5.27 12.27
CA ASP A 73 17.38 5.08 10.85
C ASP A 73 18.25 4.00 10.20
N ARG A 74 19.54 3.93 10.55
CA ARG A 74 20.45 2.93 9.98
C ARG A 74 20.15 1.51 10.49
N LEU A 75 19.73 1.36 11.75
CA LEU A 75 19.25 0.09 12.29
C LEU A 75 17.93 -0.34 11.64
N LYS A 76 16.98 0.58 11.44
CA LYS A 76 15.73 0.26 10.71
C LYS A 76 15.99 -0.18 9.28
N GLN A 77 16.94 0.45 8.59
CA GLN A 77 17.36 0.03 7.25
C GLN A 77 17.98 -1.36 7.25
N MET A 78 18.85 -1.66 8.24
CA MET A 78 19.41 -3.00 8.42
C MET A 78 18.32 -4.04 8.70
N ILE A 79 17.34 -3.74 9.56
CA ILE A 79 16.21 -4.64 9.85
C ILE A 79 15.37 -4.88 8.58
N GLY A 80 15.13 -3.85 7.78
CA GLY A 80 14.49 -3.99 6.47
C GLY A 80 15.26 -4.91 5.52
N HIS A 81 16.59 -4.80 5.52
CA HIS A 81 17.48 -5.66 4.74
C HIS A 81 17.50 -7.12 5.24
N MET A 82 17.50 -7.32 6.56
CA MET A 82 17.36 -8.65 7.18
C MET A 82 16.02 -9.29 6.80
N ALA A 83 14.92 -8.53 6.91
CA ALA A 83 13.59 -9.01 6.54
C ALA A 83 13.53 -9.45 5.07
N ARG A 84 14.21 -8.73 4.17
CA ARG A 84 14.33 -9.14 2.77
C ARG A 84 14.97 -10.51 2.62
N GLN A 85 16.14 -10.75 3.21
CA GLN A 85 16.85 -12.03 3.09
C GLN A 85 16.04 -13.18 3.70
N ILE A 86 15.33 -12.92 4.80
CA ILE A 86 14.44 -13.91 5.40
C ILE A 86 13.28 -14.23 4.45
N MET A 87 12.60 -13.23 3.91
CA MET A 87 11.46 -13.44 3.00
C MET A 87 11.90 -14.15 1.71
N GLU A 88 13.06 -13.80 1.15
CA GLU A 88 13.66 -14.49 0.00
C GLU A 88 13.98 -15.96 0.34
N ALA A 89 14.55 -16.23 1.52
CA ALA A 89 14.79 -17.60 1.99
C ALA A 89 13.50 -18.40 2.24
N MET A 90 12.39 -17.71 2.54
CA MET A 90 11.05 -18.31 2.64
C MET A 90 10.37 -18.52 1.26
N GLY A 91 11.05 -18.18 0.16
CA GLY A 91 10.54 -18.36 -1.20
C GLY A 91 9.62 -17.23 -1.69
N TYR A 92 9.67 -16.07 -1.04
CA TYR A 92 8.95 -14.88 -1.47
C TYR A 92 9.84 -13.96 -2.31
N GLU A 93 9.23 -13.16 -3.17
CA GLU A 93 9.89 -12.10 -3.92
C GLU A 93 9.28 -10.73 -3.61
N ILE A 94 10.08 -9.67 -3.77
CA ILE A 94 9.59 -8.31 -3.57
C ILE A 94 8.54 -8.00 -4.63
N GLU A 95 7.32 -7.71 -4.18
CA GLU A 95 6.26 -7.23 -5.05
C GLU A 95 6.27 -5.70 -5.12
N ARG A 96 6.42 -5.04 -3.97
CA ARG A 96 6.43 -3.58 -3.88
C ARG A 96 7.41 -3.09 -2.80
N PRO A 97 8.50 -2.40 -3.18
CA PRO A 97 9.35 -1.71 -2.21
C PRO A 97 8.68 -0.44 -1.69
N GLY A 98 9.08 0.02 -0.50
CA GLY A 98 8.68 1.34 0.03
C GLY A 98 7.18 1.54 0.25
N LEU A 99 6.44 0.47 0.57
CA LEU A 99 5.04 0.58 0.96
C LEU A 99 4.94 1.39 2.25
N ARG A 100 4.26 2.54 2.19
CA ARG A 100 4.03 3.41 3.35
C ARG A 100 3.19 2.69 4.40
N ILE A 101 3.67 2.69 5.63
CA ILE A 101 2.91 2.23 6.79
C ILE A 101 2.10 3.43 7.30
N THR A 102 0.78 3.29 7.30
CA THR A 102 -0.15 4.40 7.59
C THR A 102 -0.50 4.53 9.07
N ARG A 103 -0.22 3.51 9.86
CA ARG A 103 -0.40 3.52 11.32
C ARG A 103 0.91 3.93 11.98
N GLU A 104 0.81 4.48 13.18
CA GLU A 104 1.99 4.75 14.01
C GLU A 104 2.76 3.45 14.25
N SER A 105 4.04 3.44 13.92
CA SER A 105 4.92 2.26 13.94
C SER A 105 6.39 2.70 13.96
N LEU A 106 7.27 1.79 14.39
CA LEU A 106 8.73 1.95 14.31
C LEU A 106 9.18 2.27 12.87
N PHE A 107 8.52 1.66 11.89
CA PHE A 107 8.83 1.81 10.48
C PHE A 107 7.83 2.75 9.80
N SER A 108 8.31 3.74 9.05
CA SER A 108 7.48 4.61 8.21
C SER A 108 7.10 3.93 6.89
N SER A 109 7.90 2.97 6.43
CA SER A 109 7.66 2.18 5.23
C SER A 109 8.41 0.84 5.28
N GLY A 110 8.04 -0.08 4.40
CA GLY A 110 8.75 -1.35 4.22
C GLY A 110 8.38 -2.04 2.91
N ALA A 111 8.97 -3.19 2.62
CA ALA A 111 8.65 -3.97 1.43
C ALA A 111 7.43 -4.88 1.64
N ARG A 112 6.61 -5.00 0.61
CA ARG A 112 5.58 -6.02 0.44
C ARG A 112 6.09 -7.10 -0.51
N TYR A 113 5.72 -8.34 -0.23
CA TYR A 113 6.19 -9.52 -0.95
C TYR A 113 5.03 -10.30 -1.58
N ARG A 114 5.35 -11.26 -2.43
CA ARG A 114 4.42 -12.24 -3.00
C ARG A 114 5.10 -13.59 -3.20
N LYS A 115 4.35 -14.68 -3.35
CA LYS A 115 4.93 -15.92 -3.86
C LYS A 115 5.04 -15.86 -5.39
N PRO A 116 6.09 -16.45 -5.99
CA PRO A 116 6.17 -16.61 -7.44
C PRO A 116 4.92 -17.32 -7.99
N GLY A 117 4.35 -16.79 -9.06
CA GLY A 117 3.13 -17.33 -9.69
C GLY A 117 1.82 -16.95 -8.99
N GLU A 118 1.86 -16.18 -7.90
CA GLU A 118 0.66 -15.67 -7.24
C GLU A 118 0.16 -14.41 -7.97
N ASP A 119 -0.60 -14.59 -9.05
CA ASP A 119 -1.36 -13.51 -9.68
C ASP A 119 -2.66 -13.28 -8.88
N ARG A 120 -2.56 -12.43 -7.86
CA ARG A 120 -3.76 -11.92 -7.19
C ARG A 120 -4.45 -10.94 -8.14
N ASP A 121 -5.71 -11.22 -8.48
CA ASP A 121 -6.56 -10.31 -9.26
C ASP A 121 -6.77 -9.01 -8.47
N LYS A 122 -5.96 -7.98 -8.78
CA LYS A 122 -5.97 -6.65 -8.14
C LYS A 122 -7.13 -5.78 -8.62
N SER A 123 -7.98 -6.28 -9.51
CA SER A 123 -9.16 -5.53 -9.91
C SER A 123 -10.13 -5.47 -8.73
N MET A 124 -10.34 -4.28 -8.18
CA MET A 124 -11.57 -3.99 -7.45
C MET A 124 -12.74 -4.27 -8.40
N LYS A 125 -13.28 -5.48 -8.37
CA LYS A 125 -14.51 -5.84 -9.06
C LYS A 125 -15.65 -5.17 -8.32
N ILE A 126 -15.95 -3.92 -8.69
CA ILE A 126 -17.23 -3.30 -8.33
C ILE A 126 -18.30 -4.25 -8.86
N THR A 127 -19.04 -4.88 -7.94
CA THR A 127 -20.08 -5.82 -8.36
C THR A 127 -21.15 -5.07 -9.12
N ARG A 128 -21.87 -5.78 -10.01
CA ARG A 128 -22.99 -5.19 -10.76
C ARG A 128 -23.99 -4.51 -9.81
N GLU A 129 -24.26 -5.11 -8.66
CA GLU A 129 -25.14 -4.59 -7.62
C GLU A 129 -24.59 -3.31 -6.98
N GLN A 130 -23.28 -3.23 -6.70
CA GLN A 130 -22.64 -2.01 -6.18
C GLN A 130 -22.71 -0.87 -7.20
N ARG A 131 -22.55 -1.20 -8.50
CA ARG A 131 -22.72 -0.24 -9.60
C ARG A 131 -24.16 0.24 -9.71
N GLU A 132 -25.14 -0.67 -9.64
CA GLU A 132 -26.58 -0.37 -9.68
C GLU A 132 -27.02 0.46 -8.48
N ALA A 133 -26.51 0.17 -7.27
CA ALA A 133 -26.78 0.95 -6.07
C ALA A 133 -26.23 2.38 -6.17
N TRP A 134 -25.02 2.55 -6.73
CA TRP A 134 -24.44 3.87 -7.01
C TRP A 134 -25.25 4.63 -8.08
N LEU A 135 -25.67 3.95 -9.14
CA LEU A 135 -26.53 4.53 -10.18
C LEU A 135 -27.85 5.03 -9.58
N ARG A 136 -28.49 4.24 -8.72
CA ARG A 136 -29.79 4.58 -8.11
C ARG A 136 -29.71 5.76 -7.14
N LYS A 137 -28.64 5.86 -6.35
CA LYS A 137 -28.55 6.87 -5.26
C LYS A 137 -27.80 8.14 -5.66
N THR A 138 -26.88 8.06 -6.61
CA THR A 138 -25.90 9.13 -6.82
C THR A 138 -25.86 9.61 -8.26
N ALA A 139 -26.11 8.78 -9.27
CA ALA A 139 -25.98 9.21 -10.67
C ALA A 139 -26.92 10.37 -11.05
N ALA A 140 -28.10 10.46 -10.43
CA ALA A 140 -29.05 11.55 -10.67
C ALA A 140 -28.83 12.81 -9.80
N SER A 141 -27.77 12.87 -8.98
CA SER A 141 -27.49 14.06 -8.17
C SER A 141 -27.24 15.29 -9.07
N PRO A 142 -27.67 16.51 -8.71
CA PRO A 142 -27.49 17.71 -9.53
C PRO A 142 -26.03 17.90 -10.01
N PHE A 143 -25.07 17.71 -9.11
CA PHE A 143 -23.63 17.69 -9.45
C PHE A 143 -23.25 16.70 -10.56
N ASN A 144 -23.80 15.49 -10.54
CA ASN A 144 -23.43 14.46 -11.51
C ASN A 144 -24.06 14.73 -12.87
N LYS A 145 -25.27 15.29 -12.92
CA LYS A 145 -25.88 15.76 -14.17
C LYS A 145 -25.08 16.92 -14.75
N TRP A 146 -24.75 17.91 -13.93
CA TRP A 146 -23.90 19.04 -14.30
C TRP A 146 -22.56 18.58 -14.88
N LEU A 147 -21.88 17.66 -14.18
CA LEU A 147 -20.57 17.17 -14.61
C LEU A 147 -20.70 16.35 -15.89
N ASP A 148 -21.67 15.42 -15.95
CA ASP A 148 -21.91 14.57 -17.10
C ASP A 148 -22.22 15.39 -18.37
N ASN A 149 -22.94 16.51 -18.25
CA ASN A 149 -23.20 17.44 -19.36
C ASN A 149 -21.93 18.10 -19.92
N LYS A 150 -20.87 18.21 -19.12
CA LYS A 150 -19.58 18.80 -19.53
C LYS A 150 -18.59 17.75 -20.02
N VAL A 151 -18.66 16.52 -19.50
CA VAL A 151 -17.60 15.51 -19.67
C VAL A 151 -18.03 14.28 -20.45
N LYS A 152 -19.30 14.15 -20.85
CA LYS A 152 -19.73 13.08 -21.74
C LYS A 152 -19.80 13.56 -23.18
N ARG A 153 -19.39 12.69 -24.11
CA ARG A 153 -19.59 12.89 -25.55
C ARG A 153 -21.03 12.61 -25.94
N SER A 154 -21.37 12.93 -27.19
CA SER A 154 -22.69 12.68 -27.77
C SER A 154 -23.11 11.20 -27.76
N ASP A 155 -22.14 10.27 -27.74
CA ASP A 155 -22.37 8.83 -27.64
C ASP A 155 -22.51 8.32 -26.18
N GLY A 156 -22.46 9.24 -25.20
CA GLY A 156 -22.55 8.93 -23.77
C GLY A 156 -21.26 8.42 -23.14
N THR A 157 -20.16 8.31 -23.90
CA THR A 157 -18.84 7.92 -23.38
C THR A 157 -18.19 9.07 -22.63
N LEU A 158 -17.34 8.72 -21.66
CA LEU A 158 -16.57 9.70 -20.88
C LEU A 158 -15.45 10.30 -21.74
N ASP A 159 -15.41 11.62 -21.78
CA ASP A 159 -14.30 12.40 -22.31
C ASP A 159 -13.35 12.79 -21.18
N LEU A 160 -12.17 12.15 -21.16
CA LEU A 160 -11.15 12.44 -20.16
C LEU A 160 -10.55 13.83 -20.35
N ASP A 161 -10.37 14.29 -21.58
CA ASP A 161 -9.78 15.61 -21.83
C ASP A 161 -10.73 16.70 -21.34
N ALA A 162 -12.03 16.56 -21.59
CA ALA A 162 -13.05 17.46 -21.03
C ALA A 162 -13.09 17.39 -19.50
N LEU A 163 -12.99 16.19 -18.90
CA LEU A 163 -12.93 16.03 -17.45
C LEU A 163 -11.75 16.78 -16.82
N TYR A 164 -10.57 16.68 -17.43
CA TYR A 164 -9.38 17.39 -16.93
C TYR A 164 -9.41 18.88 -17.23
N ALA A 165 -10.06 19.31 -18.32
CA ALA A 165 -10.30 20.72 -18.60
C ALA A 165 -11.17 21.34 -17.50
N VAL A 166 -12.31 20.72 -17.19
CA VAL A 166 -13.18 21.14 -16.07
C VAL A 166 -12.44 21.09 -14.74
N ALA A 167 -11.64 20.04 -14.48
CA ALA A 167 -10.82 19.97 -13.27
C ALA A 167 -9.87 21.17 -13.14
N SER A 168 -9.22 21.54 -14.25
CA SER A 168 -8.26 22.64 -14.29
C SER A 168 -8.91 24.01 -14.05
N GLU A 169 -10.15 24.23 -14.50
CA GLU A 169 -10.92 25.45 -14.25
C GLU A 169 -11.06 25.74 -12.75
N TYR A 170 -11.24 24.69 -11.93
CA TYR A 170 -11.36 24.79 -10.48
C TYR A 170 -10.05 24.47 -9.74
N GLY A 171 -8.90 24.63 -10.42
CA GLY A 171 -7.57 24.55 -9.80
C GLY A 171 -7.04 23.13 -9.55
N ILE A 172 -7.73 22.09 -10.01
CA ILE A 172 -7.31 20.69 -9.86
C ILE A 172 -6.41 20.30 -11.04
N LYS A 173 -5.09 20.42 -10.85
CA LYS A 173 -4.08 20.17 -11.92
C LYS A 173 -3.51 18.74 -11.91
N LYS A 174 -3.80 17.95 -10.89
CA LYS A 174 -3.21 16.62 -10.71
C LYS A 174 -3.80 15.62 -11.70
N ARG A 175 -2.93 14.87 -12.38
CA ARG A 175 -3.30 13.80 -13.31
C ARG A 175 -3.23 12.40 -12.69
N TYR A 176 -4.11 11.52 -13.18
CA TYR A 176 -4.33 10.16 -12.70
C TYR A 176 -4.26 9.15 -13.85
N ASP A 177 -3.35 9.35 -14.80
CA ASP A 177 -3.28 8.58 -16.05
C ASP A 177 -2.99 7.07 -15.83
N HIS A 178 -2.52 6.70 -14.63
CA HIS A 178 -2.32 5.30 -14.20
C HIS A 178 -3.61 4.59 -13.75
N LEU A 179 -4.75 5.30 -13.64
CA LEU A 179 -6.05 4.73 -13.26
C LEU A 179 -6.93 4.54 -14.50
N ASN A 180 -7.91 3.62 -14.42
CA ASN A 180 -8.87 3.48 -15.51
C ASN A 180 -9.82 4.71 -15.59
N PRO A 181 -10.47 4.97 -16.74
CA PRO A 181 -11.26 6.19 -16.95
C PRO A 181 -12.36 6.42 -15.89
N GLY A 182 -13.02 5.35 -15.43
CA GLY A 182 -14.05 5.43 -14.40
C GLY A 182 -13.49 5.83 -13.04
N GLN A 183 -12.33 5.29 -12.67
CA GLN A 183 -11.61 5.67 -11.45
C GLN A 183 -11.13 7.12 -11.51
N GLN A 184 -10.60 7.57 -12.65
CA GLN A 184 -10.21 8.96 -12.85
C GLN A 184 -11.40 9.91 -12.63
N ARG A 185 -12.55 9.63 -13.26
CA ARG A 185 -13.80 10.39 -13.07
C ARG A 185 -14.25 10.43 -11.63
N MET A 186 -14.21 9.30 -10.93
CA MET A 186 -14.60 9.23 -9.52
C MET A 186 -13.68 10.09 -8.64
N THR A 187 -12.36 9.96 -8.79
CA THR A 187 -11.38 10.72 -8.00
C THR A 187 -11.50 12.22 -8.26
N ILE A 188 -11.55 12.64 -9.52
CA ILE A 188 -11.67 14.05 -9.90
C ILE A 188 -13.03 14.61 -9.47
N GLY A 189 -14.11 13.84 -9.63
CA GLY A 189 -15.45 14.25 -9.20
C GLY A 189 -15.55 14.53 -7.69
N ILE A 190 -14.84 13.76 -6.85
CA ILE A 190 -14.78 14.03 -5.39
C ILE A 190 -14.09 15.37 -5.11
N MET A 191 -13.04 15.70 -5.86
CA MET A 191 -12.33 16.97 -5.72
C MET A 191 -13.19 18.14 -6.19
N LEU A 192 -13.84 17.99 -7.34
CA LEU A 192 -14.73 18.98 -7.90
C LEU A 192 -15.91 19.30 -6.97
N ARG A 193 -16.53 18.30 -6.33
CA ARG A 193 -17.59 18.54 -5.33
C ARG A 193 -17.17 19.41 -4.15
N LYS A 194 -15.88 19.42 -3.82
CA LYS A 194 -15.35 20.27 -2.73
C LYS A 194 -14.97 21.66 -3.21
N ALA A 195 -14.60 21.79 -4.48
CA ALA A 195 -14.09 23.03 -5.06
C ALA A 195 -15.20 23.90 -5.65
N ILE A 196 -16.28 23.28 -6.17
CA ILE A 196 -17.36 23.98 -6.87
C ILE A 196 -18.45 24.37 -5.85
N PRO A 197 -18.87 25.65 -5.80
CA PRO A 197 -20.01 26.08 -5.02
C PRO A 197 -21.29 25.36 -5.46
N GLU A 198 -22.14 24.96 -4.52
CA GLU A 198 -23.36 24.20 -4.81
C GLU A 198 -24.30 24.92 -5.79
N GLN A 199 -24.31 26.25 -5.75
CA GLN A 199 -25.12 27.09 -6.64
C GLN A 199 -24.82 26.86 -8.12
N GLU A 200 -23.59 26.44 -8.48
CA GLU A 200 -23.23 26.25 -9.89
C GLU A 200 -23.79 24.97 -10.52
N TYR A 201 -24.22 24.03 -9.69
CA TYR A 201 -24.74 22.74 -10.15
C TYR A 201 -26.10 22.37 -9.54
N ALA A 202 -26.70 23.23 -8.72
CA ALA A 202 -27.97 22.98 -8.04
C ALA A 202 -29.15 22.77 -9.02
N ASP A 203 -29.13 23.48 -10.16
CA ASP A 203 -30.21 23.50 -11.15
C ASP A 203 -30.02 22.50 -12.31
N ALA A 204 -29.01 21.63 -12.22
CA ALA A 204 -28.62 20.70 -13.30
C ALA A 204 -29.39 19.36 -13.31
#